data_AF-A0A4W5KF01-F1
#
_entry.id   AF-A0A4W5KF01-F1
#
_cell.length_a   1.000
_cell.length_b   1.000
_cell.length_c   1.000
_cell.angle_alpha   90.00
_cell.angle_beta   90.00
_cell.angle_gamma   90.00
#
_symmetry.space_group_name_H-M   'P 1'
#
loop_
_entity.id
_entity.type
_entity.pdbx_description
1 polymer ?
#
loop_
_entity_poly.entity_id
_entity_poly.type
_entity_poly.pdbx_seq_one_letter_code
_entity_poly.pdbx_strand_id
1 'polypeptide(L)'
;MSPQKHGSSDGGNNVAGPVVGYVGTGGGRANGGVYHHQTTAVVVPAAKKPKMELVQADHELFLQAFEKPTQIYRFLRTRNLIAPIFLHRTLTYMSHRNSRTNAKRKSSRVDHLLYRVEKKRAEQKAHSLASHLQLTFTGFFHKVGKCLT
;
A
#
# COMPACT_ATOMS: atom_id res chain seq x y z
N MET A 1 3.48 54.20 33.87
CA MET A 1 4.29 53.02 33.51
C MET A 1 4.08 52.74 32.03
N SER A 2 5.17 52.46 31.33
CA SER A 2 5.38 52.53 29.87
C SER A 2 4.73 51.39 29.06
N PRO A 3 4.45 51.61 27.75
CA PRO A 3 4.09 50.56 26.78
C PRO A 3 5.30 50.12 25.92
N GLN A 4 5.45 48.82 25.63
CA GLN A 4 6.41 48.26 24.64
C GLN A 4 5.64 47.26 23.77
N LYS A 5 5.42 47.52 22.47
CA LYS A 5 6.30 47.49 21.28
C LYS A 5 6.39 46.11 20.60
N HIS A 6 6.07 46.13 19.29
CA HIS A 6 6.23 45.06 18.30
C HIS A 6 7.66 44.53 18.19
N GLY A 7 7.78 43.27 17.75
CA GLY A 7 8.99 42.71 17.16
C GLY A 7 8.71 41.40 16.41
N SER A 8 8.62 41.47 15.08
CA SER A 8 8.90 40.33 14.19
C SER A 8 10.41 40.20 14.05
N SER A 9 10.94 38.98 14.10
CA SER A 9 12.30 38.67 13.67
C SER A 9 12.31 37.30 13.01
N ASP A 10 12.47 37.32 11.69
CA ASP A 10 13.08 36.24 10.93
C ASP A 10 14.53 36.04 11.40
N GLY A 11 15.03 34.80 11.39
CA GLY A 11 16.41 34.50 11.80
C GLY A 11 16.67 33.01 12.07
N GLY A 12 16.31 32.12 11.15
CA GLY A 12 16.66 30.70 11.22
C GLY A 12 18.03 30.44 10.64
N ASN A 13 19.04 30.32 11.50
CA ASN A 13 20.43 30.07 11.15
C ASN A 13 20.64 28.61 10.72
N ASN A 14 21.48 28.42 9.70
CA ASN A 14 21.90 27.14 9.16
C ASN A 14 22.85 26.42 10.13
N VAL A 15 22.57 25.16 10.46
CA VAL A 15 23.58 24.19 10.90
C VAL A 15 23.37 22.89 10.13
N ALA A 16 24.29 22.65 9.21
CA ALA A 16 24.43 21.43 8.44
C ALA A 16 24.96 20.30 9.34
N GLY A 17 24.27 19.16 9.35
CA GLY A 17 24.74 17.88 9.89
C GLY A 17 25.07 16.91 8.73
N PRO A 18 26.03 15.98 8.91
CA PRO A 18 26.90 15.53 7.82
C PRO A 18 26.26 14.48 6.90
N VAL A 19 26.33 14.77 5.59
CA VAL A 19 26.26 13.78 4.51
C VAL A 19 27.60 13.05 4.47
N VAL A 20 27.62 11.80 4.91
CA VAL A 20 28.76 10.90 4.71
C VAL A 20 28.54 10.17 3.38
N GLY A 21 29.18 10.69 2.33
CA GLY A 21 29.40 9.98 1.08
C GLY A 21 30.69 9.16 1.17
N TYR A 22 30.63 7.89 0.77
CA TYR A 22 31.82 7.09 0.46
C TYR A 22 31.71 6.58 -0.98
N VAL A 23 32.61 7.07 -1.83
CA VAL A 23 33.04 6.39 -3.06
C VAL A 23 34.54 6.19 -2.92
N GLY A 24 35.01 4.96 -3.10
CA GLY A 24 36.44 4.69 -3.26
C GLY A 24 36.87 3.25 -2.95
N THR A 25 36.87 2.42 -4.01
CA THR A 25 37.88 1.39 -4.35
C THR A 25 38.19 0.20 -3.42
N GLY A 26 38.04 -1.01 -3.98
CA GLY A 26 39.08 -2.04 -3.88
C GLY A 26 38.70 -3.37 -3.20
N GLY A 27 38.53 -4.42 -4.03
CA GLY A 27 39.16 -5.72 -3.81
C GLY A 27 38.60 -6.71 -2.76
N GLY A 28 38.05 -7.82 -3.26
CA GLY A 28 38.50 -9.15 -2.80
C GLY A 28 37.61 -9.98 -1.86
N ARG A 29 37.08 -11.07 -2.46
CA ARG A 29 36.98 -12.46 -1.94
C ARG A 29 35.92 -12.82 -0.88
N ALA A 30 35.00 -13.66 -1.37
CA ALA A 30 34.30 -14.80 -0.76
C ALA A 30 34.52 -15.13 0.73
N ASN A 31 33.43 -15.37 1.46
CA ASN A 31 33.02 -16.71 1.89
C ASN A 31 31.67 -16.69 2.63
N GLY A 32 30.82 -17.69 2.33
CA GLY A 32 29.52 -17.90 2.95
C GLY A 32 29.64 -18.28 4.43
N GLY A 33 28.86 -17.62 5.27
CA GLY A 33 28.78 -17.88 6.70
C GLY A 33 28.09 -19.22 6.98
N VAL A 34 28.86 -20.18 7.48
CA VAL A 34 28.36 -21.43 8.07
C VAL A 34 27.95 -21.14 9.51
N TYR A 35 26.67 -21.28 9.82
CA TYR A 35 26.17 -21.25 11.20
C TYR A 35 26.67 -22.47 11.96
N HIS A 36 27.47 -22.22 13.00
CA HIS A 36 28.01 -23.22 13.91
C HIS A 36 27.00 -23.45 15.05
N HIS A 37 26.29 -24.59 15.06
CA HIS A 37 25.53 -25.04 16.22
C HIS A 37 26.45 -25.82 17.16
N GLN A 38 26.72 -25.25 18.33
CA GLN A 38 27.45 -25.91 19.42
C GLN A 38 26.59 -27.02 20.02
N THR A 39 26.96 -28.27 19.74
CA THR A 39 26.44 -29.45 20.44
C THR A 39 27.28 -29.71 21.69
N THR A 40 26.68 -29.50 22.86
CA THR A 40 27.14 -30.06 24.13
C THR A 40 26.93 -31.58 24.09
N ALA A 41 28.01 -32.33 24.37
CA ALA A 41 27.99 -33.79 24.35
C ALA A 41 27.23 -34.34 25.57
N VAL A 42 25.99 -34.78 25.34
CA VAL A 42 25.28 -35.74 26.21
C VAL A 42 25.16 -37.03 25.41
N VAL A 43 25.68 -38.12 25.96
CA VAL A 43 25.65 -39.45 25.34
C VAL A 43 24.22 -39.97 25.35
N VAL A 44 23.52 -39.83 24.22
CA VAL A 44 22.24 -40.48 23.92
C VAL A 44 22.51 -41.66 22.98
N PRO A 45 21.91 -42.85 23.20
CA PRO A 45 22.18 -44.03 22.39
C PRO A 45 21.77 -43.77 20.95
N ALA A 46 22.53 -44.34 20.02
CA ALA A 46 22.45 -44.15 18.57
C ALA A 46 21.00 -44.02 18.05
N ALA A 47 20.57 -42.77 17.85
CA ALA A 47 19.33 -42.46 17.16
C ALA A 47 19.49 -42.90 15.70
N LYS A 48 18.77 -43.96 15.31
CA LYS A 48 18.58 -44.30 13.90
C LYS A 48 18.07 -43.04 13.21
N LYS A 49 18.84 -42.53 12.25
CA LYS A 49 18.42 -41.39 11.42
C LYS A 49 16.98 -41.63 10.97
N PRO A 50 16.02 -40.73 11.28
CA PRO A 50 14.66 -40.90 10.78
C PRO A 50 14.74 -41.03 9.25
N LYS A 51 14.04 -42.03 8.72
CA LYS A 51 14.01 -42.30 7.28
C LYS A 51 13.58 -40.99 6.61
N MET A 52 14.39 -40.44 5.71
CA MET A 52 14.19 -39.12 5.11
C MET A 52 12.76 -38.89 4.59
N GLU A 53 12.11 -39.96 4.12
CA GLU A 53 10.70 -40.02 3.70
C GLU A 53 9.70 -39.60 4.80
N LEU A 54 9.93 -39.97 6.06
CA LEU A 54 9.03 -39.65 7.17
C LEU A 54 9.11 -38.16 7.54
N VAL A 55 10.32 -37.60 7.55
CA VAL A 55 10.53 -36.16 7.79
C VAL A 55 9.93 -35.34 6.66
N GLN A 56 10.07 -35.83 5.41
CA GLN A 56 9.43 -35.21 4.25
C GLN A 56 7.90 -35.27 4.32
N ALA A 57 7.33 -36.41 4.69
CA ALA A 57 5.88 -36.58 4.83
C ALA A 57 5.29 -35.71 5.96
N ASP A 58 5.99 -35.58 7.09
CA ASP A 58 5.56 -34.72 8.20
C ASP A 58 5.61 -33.24 7.82
N HIS A 59 6.65 -32.84 7.06
CA HIS A 59 6.73 -31.49 6.50
C HIS A 59 5.60 -31.19 5.51
N GLU A 60 5.29 -32.11 4.59
CA GLU A 60 4.17 -31.96 3.65
C GLU A 60 2.81 -31.91 4.37
N LEU A 61 2.62 -32.75 5.40
CA LEU A 61 1.42 -32.74 6.23
C LEU A 61 1.26 -31.40 6.96
N PHE A 62 2.36 -30.86 7.48
CA PHE A 62 2.38 -29.52 8.08
C PHE A 62 1.96 -28.45 7.06
N LEU A 63 2.52 -28.46 5.84
CA LEU A 63 2.15 -27.49 4.80
C LEU A 63 0.67 -27.60 4.43
N GLN A 64 0.16 -28.82 4.28
CA GLN A 64 -1.24 -29.08 3.94
C GLN A 64 -2.20 -28.51 5.00
N ALA A 65 -1.84 -28.57 6.28
CA ALA A 65 -2.65 -28.02 7.36
C ALA A 65 -2.91 -26.51 7.22
N PHE A 66 -1.95 -25.75 6.70
CA PHE A 66 -2.08 -24.30 6.51
C PHE A 66 -2.53 -23.89 5.10
N GLU A 67 -2.39 -24.78 4.12
CA GLU A 67 -2.66 -24.48 2.71
C GLU A 67 -4.12 -24.01 2.50
N LYS A 68 -5.10 -24.81 2.96
CA LYS A 68 -6.52 -24.50 2.73
C LYS A 68 -7.01 -23.25 3.48
N PRO A 69 -6.75 -23.07 4.78
CA PRO A 69 -7.12 -21.82 5.47
C PRO A 69 -6.50 -20.59 4.80
N THR A 70 -5.22 -20.68 4.42
CA THR A 70 -4.52 -19.57 3.74
C THR A 70 -5.17 -19.24 2.39
N GLN A 71 -5.50 -20.24 1.57
CA GLN A 71 -6.19 -20.04 0.30
C GLN A 71 -7.55 -19.34 0.50
N ILE A 72 -8.33 -19.77 1.49
CA ILE A 72 -9.64 -19.17 1.81
C ILE A 72 -9.49 -17.69 2.19
N TYR A 73 -8.57 -17.35 3.09
CA TYR A 73 -8.38 -15.95 3.49
C TYR A 73 -7.83 -15.06 2.37
N ARG A 74 -7.00 -15.60 1.47
CA ARG A 74 -6.53 -14.88 0.27
C ARG A 74 -7.68 -14.56 -0.68
N PHE A 75 -8.55 -15.54 -0.93
CA PHE A 75 -9.76 -15.34 -1.73
C PHE A 75 -10.68 -14.28 -1.08
N LEU A 76 -10.97 -14.42 0.22
CA LEU A 76 -11.81 -13.49 0.95
C LEU A 76 -11.23 -12.08 1.01
N ARG A 77 -9.90 -11.93 1.04
CA ARG A 77 -9.24 -10.61 0.99
C ARG A 77 -9.64 -9.86 -0.28
N THR A 78 -9.53 -10.49 -1.45
CA THR A 78 -9.89 -9.85 -2.72
C THR A 78 -11.39 -9.62 -2.82
N ARG A 79 -12.20 -10.63 -2.44
CA ARG A 79 -13.67 -10.51 -2.48
C ARG A 79 -14.17 -9.36 -1.59
N ASN A 80 -13.71 -9.29 -0.34
CA ASN A 80 -14.21 -8.33 0.64
C ASN A 80 -13.71 -6.90 0.39
N LEU A 81 -12.70 -6.70 -0.45
CA LEU A 81 -12.33 -5.36 -0.93
C LEU A 81 -13.42 -4.76 -1.85
N ILE A 82 -14.16 -5.60 -2.57
CA ILE A 82 -15.20 -5.18 -3.52
C ILE A 82 -16.58 -5.30 -2.87
N ALA A 83 -16.86 -6.44 -2.22
CA ALA A 83 -18.13 -6.76 -1.57
C ALA A 83 -17.91 -6.95 -0.07
N PRO A 84 -17.78 -5.86 0.70
CA PRO A 84 -17.52 -5.94 2.13
C PRO A 84 -18.73 -6.52 2.88
N ILE A 85 -18.48 -7.41 3.84
CA ILE A 85 -19.51 -7.95 4.75
C ILE A 85 -19.90 -6.89 5.78
N PHE A 86 -18.90 -6.18 6.31
CA PHE A 86 -19.05 -5.02 7.19
C PHE A 86 -17.87 -4.07 6.94
N LEU A 87 -17.97 -2.85 7.47
CA LEU A 87 -16.93 -1.83 7.29
C LEU A 87 -15.94 -1.87 8.46
N HIS A 88 -14.65 -2.05 8.18
CA HIS A 88 -13.64 -2.06 9.26
C HIS A 88 -13.63 -0.80 10.13
N ARG A 89 -13.95 0.37 9.56
CA ARG A 89 -14.01 1.64 10.29
C ARG A 89 -15.15 1.75 11.31
N THR A 90 -16.06 0.76 11.38
CA THR A 90 -17.16 0.71 12.35
C THR A 90 -16.90 -0.29 13.48
N LEU A 91 -15.78 -1.02 13.45
CA LEU A 91 -15.38 -1.90 14.54
C LEU A 91 -14.79 -1.08 15.70
N THR A 92 -15.20 -1.38 16.93
CA THR A 92 -14.79 -0.64 18.14
C THR A 92 -13.27 -0.62 18.31
N TYR A 93 -12.60 -1.74 18.06
CA TYR A 93 -11.15 -1.87 18.15
C TYR A 93 -10.39 -1.26 16.94
N MET A 94 -11.08 -0.85 15.87
CA MET A 94 -10.49 -0.20 14.70
C MET A 94 -10.96 1.26 14.53
N SER A 95 -11.32 1.94 15.61
CA SER A 95 -11.81 3.33 15.60
C SER A 95 -10.87 4.32 14.93
N HIS A 96 -9.55 4.11 15.04
CA HIS A 96 -8.51 4.90 14.39
C HIS A 96 -8.60 4.96 12.86
N ARG A 97 -9.34 4.04 12.22
CA ARG A 97 -9.54 4.03 10.76
C ARG A 97 -10.53 5.10 10.28
N ASN A 98 -11.39 5.63 11.17
CA ASN A 98 -12.35 6.66 10.81
C ASN A 98 -11.83 8.04 11.23
N SER A 99 -11.28 8.80 10.28
CA SER A 99 -10.81 10.17 10.54
C SER A 99 -11.94 11.19 10.73
N ARG A 100 -13.18 10.83 10.40
CA ARG A 100 -14.32 11.75 10.39
C ARG A 100 -15.09 11.70 11.71
N THR A 101 -15.58 12.86 12.14
CA THR A 101 -16.52 12.99 13.28
C THR A 101 -17.96 13.24 12.81
N ASN A 102 -18.94 13.09 13.71
CA ASN A 102 -20.37 13.26 13.41
C ASN A 102 -20.90 14.69 13.64
N ALA A 103 -20.05 15.68 13.93
CA ALA A 103 -20.46 17.04 14.31
C ALA A 103 -21.40 17.71 13.29
N LYS A 104 -21.15 17.51 11.98
CA LYS A 104 -21.95 18.11 10.89
C LYS A 104 -23.39 17.60 10.80
N ARG A 105 -23.73 16.45 11.41
CA ARG A 105 -25.11 15.91 11.34
C ARG A 105 -26.14 16.83 11.99
N LYS A 106 -25.73 17.62 12.99
CA LYS A 106 -26.64 18.54 13.70
C LYS A 106 -27.04 19.75 12.86
N SER A 107 -26.18 20.20 11.96
CA SER A 107 -26.41 21.41 11.15
C SER A 107 -26.72 21.11 9.67
N SER A 108 -26.51 19.89 9.18
CA SER A 108 -26.84 19.51 7.81
C SER A 108 -28.36 19.34 7.64
N ARG A 109 -28.98 20.17 6.79
CA ARG A 109 -30.37 19.97 6.32
C ARG A 109 -30.38 19.52 4.87
N VAL A 110 -31.31 18.60 4.54
CA VAL A 110 -31.46 18.04 3.19
C VAL A 110 -31.92 19.11 2.19
N ASP A 111 -32.74 20.07 2.64
CA ASP A 111 -33.26 21.16 1.79
C ASP A 111 -32.13 22.00 1.16
N HIS A 112 -31.02 22.18 1.88
CA HIS A 112 -29.85 22.91 1.36
C HIS A 112 -29.06 22.13 0.31
N LEU A 113 -29.37 20.85 0.06
CA LEU A 113 -28.63 20.03 -0.91
C LEU A 113 -28.88 20.50 -2.34
N LEU A 114 -30.13 20.81 -2.70
CA LEU A 114 -30.49 21.27 -4.05
C LEU A 114 -29.71 22.53 -4.40
N TYR A 115 -29.78 23.56 -3.55
CA TYR A 115 -29.03 24.81 -3.71
C TYR A 115 -27.53 24.57 -3.92
N ARG A 116 -26.92 23.67 -3.14
CA ARG A 116 -25.48 23.37 -3.24
C ARG A 116 -25.12 22.66 -4.55
N VAL A 117 -25.98 21.78 -5.06
CA VAL A 117 -25.76 21.06 -6.33
C VAL A 117 -25.92 22.02 -7.51
N GLU A 118 -26.96 22.85 -7.51
CA GLU A 118 -27.21 23.84 -8.56
C GLU A 118 -26.09 24.87 -8.67
N LYS A 119 -25.65 25.41 -7.53
CA LYS A 119 -24.51 26.35 -7.49
C LYS A 119 -23.25 25.73 -8.11
N LYS A 120 -22.88 24.50 -7.73
CA LYS A 120 -21.73 23.78 -8.31
C LYS A 120 -21.89 23.53 -9.81
N ARG A 121 -23.11 23.21 -10.26
CA ARG A 121 -23.39 22.96 -11.68
C ARG A 121 -23.32 24.25 -12.50
N ALA A 122 -23.78 25.38 -11.95
CA ALA A 122 -23.68 26.68 -12.61
C ALA A 122 -22.21 27.10 -12.79
N GLU A 123 -21.38 26.93 -11.76
CA GLU A 123 -19.93 27.13 -11.83
C GLU A 123 -19.28 26.22 -12.89
N GLN A 124 -19.64 24.94 -12.96
CA GLN A 124 -19.13 24.02 -13.99
C GLN A 124 -19.63 24.33 -15.41
N LYS A 125 -20.89 24.74 -15.57
CA LYS A 125 -21.45 25.12 -16.88
C LYS A 125 -20.77 26.35 -17.46
N ALA A 126 -20.31 27.27 -16.63
CA ALA A 126 -19.51 28.41 -17.09
C ALA A 126 -18.19 27.98 -17.74
N HIS A 127 -17.69 26.78 -17.43
CA HIS A 127 -16.49 26.18 -18.04
C HIS A 127 -16.82 25.18 -19.17
N SER A 128 -18.10 25.02 -19.54
CA SER A 128 -18.52 24.08 -20.59
C SER A 128 -18.27 24.67 -21.98
N LEU A 129 -17.19 24.17 -22.59
CA LEU A 129 -16.77 24.17 -23.99
C LEU A 129 -17.89 24.41 -25.04
N ALA A 130 -18.35 25.64 -25.17
CA ALA A 130 -19.02 26.10 -26.39
C ALA A 130 -17.95 26.31 -27.47
N SER A 131 -17.33 25.23 -27.94
CA SER A 131 -16.36 25.25 -29.02
C SER A 131 -16.80 24.30 -30.12
N HIS A 132 -16.71 24.75 -31.36
CA HIS A 132 -16.97 23.91 -32.52
C HIS A 132 -15.87 22.85 -32.64
N LEU A 133 -16.21 21.57 -32.39
CA LEU A 133 -15.29 20.46 -32.57
C LEU A 133 -15.42 19.94 -34.01
N GLN A 134 -14.42 20.21 -34.84
CA GLN A 134 -14.32 19.64 -36.18
C GLN A 134 -13.28 18.52 -36.19
N LEU A 135 -13.68 17.34 -36.64
CA LEU A 135 -12.79 16.19 -36.85
C LEU A 135 -12.71 15.91 -38.35
N THR A 136 -11.50 15.99 -38.90
CA THR A 136 -11.22 15.66 -40.30
C THR A 136 -10.35 14.41 -40.34
N PHE A 137 -10.90 13.30 -40.81
CA PHE A 137 -10.17 12.04 -40.94
C PHE A 137 -9.58 11.92 -42.34
N THR A 138 -8.26 11.76 -42.43
CA THR A 138 -7.52 11.73 -43.70
C THR A 138 -7.34 10.32 -44.27
N GLY A 139 -7.54 9.28 -43.46
CA GLY A 139 -7.50 7.88 -43.89
C GLY A 139 -7.09 6.94 -42.76
N PHE A 140 -7.41 5.65 -42.92
CA PHE A 140 -6.99 4.58 -42.01
C PHE A 140 -6.12 3.59 -42.79
N PHE A 141 -4.85 3.46 -42.39
CA PHE A 141 -3.90 2.57 -43.06
C PHE A 141 -3.62 1.35 -42.19
N HIS A 142 -4.02 0.18 -42.68
CA HIS A 142 -3.77 -1.10 -42.04
C HIS A 142 -2.90 -1.97 -42.96
N LYS A 143 -1.71 -2.37 -42.49
CA LYS A 143 -0.87 -3.33 -43.22
C LYS A 143 -1.41 -4.73 -42.98
N VAL A 144 -2.18 -5.26 -43.94
CA VAL A 144 -2.38 -6.70 -44.02
C VAL A 144 -1.08 -7.29 -44.56
N GLY A 145 -0.27 -7.86 -43.66
CA GLY A 145 0.90 -8.64 -44.08
C GLY A 145 0.45 -9.73 -45.04
N LYS A 146 1.17 -9.88 -46.16
CA LYS A 146 0.90 -10.88 -47.20
C LYS A 146 0.64 -12.25 -46.57
N CYS A 147 -0.57 -12.78 -46.75
CA CYS A 147 -0.82 -14.20 -46.58
C CYS A 147 -0.02 -14.91 -47.68
N LEU A 148 1.07 -15.57 -47.28
CA LEU A 148 1.82 -16.45 -48.16
C LEU A 148 1.01 -17.74 -48.29
N THR A 149 0.34 -17.91 -49.43
CA THR A 149 -0.07 -19.23 -49.96
C THR A 149 0.94 -19.67 -51.00
#